data_AF-A0A7C9LQ96-F1
#
_entry.id   AF-A0A7C9LQ96-F1
#
_cell.length_a   1.000
_cell.length_b   1.000
_cell.length_c   1.000
_cell.angle_alpha   90.00
_cell.angle_beta   90.00
_cell.angle_gamma   90.00
#
_symmetry.space_group_name_H-M   'P 1'
#
loop_
_entity.id
_entity.type
_entity.pdbx_description
1 polymer ?
#
loop_
_entity_poly.entity_id
_entity_poly.type
_entity_poly.pdbx_seq_one_letter_code
_entity_poly.pdbx_strand_id
1 'polypeptide(L)'
;MAQSGRLVVFGDTGDSLGDSLYEAHIYVRGSVTSLGADCIAKEMRDEHRKELADLLEAAGEAGRIDVNDFTRYGSARQLYNFKVDNIGAY
;
A
#
# COMPACT_ATOMS: atom_id res chain seq x y z
N MET A 1 5.69 1.90 10.02
CA MET A 1 6.57 2.47 8.98
C MET A 1 6.77 1.42 7.89
N ALA A 2 6.50 1.77 6.63
CA ALA A 2 6.61 0.87 5.48
C ALA A 2 7.38 1.58 4.36
N GLN A 3 8.64 1.19 4.15
CA GLN A 3 9.53 1.82 3.17
C GLN A 3 9.29 1.32 1.75
N SER A 4 9.07 0.01 1.60
CA SER A 4 8.78 -0.65 0.33
C SER A 4 8.10 -1.99 0.59
N GLY A 5 7.60 -2.63 -0.48
CA GLY A 5 6.98 -3.95 -0.41
C GLY A 5 5.47 -3.90 -0.55
N ARG A 6 4.83 -5.05 -0.29
CA ARG A 6 3.40 -5.25 -0.51
C ARG A 6 2.79 -5.95 0.70
N LEU A 7 1.66 -5.45 1.17
CA LEU A 7 0.90 -6.01 2.29
C LEU A 7 -0.54 -6.29 1.83
N VAL A 8 -1.04 -7.48 2.13
CA VAL A 8 -2.43 -7.88 1.85
C VAL A 8 -3.14 -8.14 3.18
N VAL A 9 -4.29 -7.52 3.38
CA VAL A 9 -5.12 -7.63 4.58
C VAL A 9 -6.50 -8.17 4.19
N PHE A 10 -6.90 -9.29 4.79
CA PHE A 10 -8.14 -10.01 4.47
C PHE A 10 -9.34 -9.60 5.32
N GLY A 11 -9.20 -8.53 6.11
CA GLY A 11 -10.24 -8.04 7.01
C GLY A 11 -10.08 -6.55 7.31
N ASP A 12 -10.74 -6.10 8.37
CA ASP A 12 -10.77 -4.68 8.76
C ASP A 12 -9.44 -4.21 9.33
N THR A 13 -9.08 -2.95 9.06
CA THR A 13 -7.95 -2.28 9.68
C THR A 13 -8.42 -1.27 10.73
N GLY A 14 -7.67 -1.19 11.83
CA GLY A 14 -7.87 -0.18 12.87
C GLY A 14 -7.38 1.21 12.44
N ASP A 15 -7.01 2.01 13.44
CA ASP A 15 -6.65 3.41 13.23
C ASP A 15 -5.31 3.63 12.54
N SER A 16 -5.22 4.75 11.82
CA SER A 16 -3.99 5.30 11.24
C SER A 16 -3.25 4.34 10.31
N LEU A 17 -3.98 3.62 9.45
CA LEU A 17 -3.38 2.74 8.44
C LEU A 17 -2.40 3.53 7.56
N GLY A 18 -1.15 3.07 7.51
CA GLY A 18 -0.13 3.65 6.64
C GLY A 18 0.45 4.99 7.12
N ASP A 19 0.44 5.28 8.43
CA ASP A 19 0.92 6.57 8.98
C ASP A 19 2.31 7.02 8.51
N SER A 20 3.25 6.08 8.34
CA SER A 20 4.55 6.35 7.73
C SER A 20 4.77 5.42 6.53
N LEU A 21 4.08 5.70 5.43
CA LEU A 21 4.08 4.91 4.19
C LEU A 21 4.87 5.63 3.09
N TYR A 22 5.85 4.93 2.50
CA TYR A 22 6.66 5.39 1.38
C TYR A 22 6.31 4.60 0.10
N GLU A 23 7.22 3.78 -0.44
CA GLU A 23 7.01 3.04 -1.69
C GLU A 23 6.34 1.67 -1.49
N ALA A 24 5.53 1.52 -0.44
CA ALA A 24 4.80 0.28 -0.16
C ALA A 24 3.35 0.34 -0.69
N HIS A 25 2.84 -0.82 -1.13
CA HIS A 25 1.45 -1.02 -1.54
C HIS A 25 0.70 -1.82 -0.47
N ILE A 26 -0.45 -1.32 -0.04
CA ILE A 26 -1.32 -2.03 0.90
C ILE A 26 -2.64 -2.36 0.19
N TYR A 27 -3.06 -3.61 0.21
CA TYR A 27 -4.33 -4.09 -0.32
C TYR A 27 -5.21 -4.55 0.84
N VAL A 28 -6.38 -3.94 0.99
CA VAL A 28 -7.32 -4.26 2.08
C VAL A 28 -8.64 -4.76 1.50
N ARG A 29 -9.02 -5.97 1.91
CA ARG A 29 -10.35 -6.57 1.69
C ARG A 29 -11.13 -6.48 3.00
N GLY A 30 -11.67 -5.30 3.25
CA GLY A 30 -12.33 -4.95 4.51
C GLY A 30 -12.49 -3.44 4.64
N SER A 31 -12.99 -3.00 5.77
CA SER A 31 -13.10 -1.58 6.10
C SER A 31 -11.80 -1.03 6.69
N VAL A 32 -11.56 0.27 6.46
CA VAL A 32 -10.43 1.00 7.07
C VAL A 32 -11.00 2.06 7.99
N THR A 33 -10.70 1.96 9.29
CA THR A 33 -11.22 2.89 10.30
C THR A 33 -10.71 4.31 10.06
N SER A 34 -9.40 4.48 9.91
CA SER A 34 -8.78 5.76 9.57
C SER A 34 -7.45 5.57 8.85
N LEU A 35 -7.10 6.54 8.00
CA LEU A 35 -5.81 6.58 7.31
C LEU A 35 -4.81 7.40 8.12
N GLY A 36 -3.56 6.97 8.12
CA GLY A 36 -2.47 7.71 8.72
C GLY A 36 -2.00 8.86 7.82
N ALA A 37 -1.10 9.69 8.34
CA ALA A 37 -0.76 11.00 7.77
C ALA A 37 -0.26 10.97 6.32
N ASP A 38 0.45 9.91 5.91
CA ASP A 38 1.00 9.78 4.56
C ASP A 38 0.36 8.67 3.74
N CYS A 39 -0.90 8.33 4.00
CA CYS A 39 -1.59 7.24 3.32
C CYS A 39 -2.88 7.71 2.66
N ILE A 40 -3.06 7.39 1.38
CA ILE A 40 -4.31 7.63 0.66
C ILE A 40 -4.73 6.40 -0.13
N ALA A 41 -6.04 6.30 -0.40
CA ALA A 41 -6.53 5.39 -1.42
C ALA A 41 -5.89 5.76 -2.77
N LYS A 42 -5.51 4.73 -3.54
CA LYS A 42 -4.92 4.88 -4.86
C LYS A 42 -5.70 4.01 -5.84
N GLU A 43 -5.69 4.41 -7.10
CA GLU A 43 -6.28 3.62 -8.17
C GLU A 43 -5.68 2.20 -8.24
N MET A 44 -6.57 1.22 -8.45
CA MET A 44 -6.20 -0.14 -8.85
C MET A 44 -5.99 -0.20 -10.35
N ARG A 45 -4.72 -0.29 -10.76
CA ARG A 45 -4.26 -0.47 -12.14
C ARG A 45 -3.96 -1.95 -12.39
N ASP A 46 -3.77 -2.32 -13.65
CA ASP A 46 -3.55 -3.72 -14.04
C ASP A 46 -2.28 -4.31 -13.43
N GLU A 47 -1.21 -3.53 -13.31
CA GLU A 47 0.00 -3.95 -12.61
C GLU A 47 -0.27 -4.31 -11.14
N HIS A 48 -1.14 -3.56 -10.46
CA HIS A 48 -1.48 -3.85 -9.07
C HIS A 48 -2.38 -5.08 -8.93
N ARG A 49 -3.32 -5.27 -9.88
CA ARG A 49 -4.14 -6.48 -9.94
C ARG A 49 -3.26 -7.71 -10.14
N LYS A 50 -2.26 -7.62 -11.03
CA LYS A 50 -1.27 -8.68 -11.23
C LYS A 50 -0.44 -8.94 -9.96
N GLU A 51 0.11 -7.89 -9.35
CA GLU A 51 0.88 -8.03 -8.10
C GLU A 51 0.08 -8.72 -6.99
N LEU A 52 -1.19 -8.35 -6.84
CA LEU A 52 -2.08 -8.96 -5.86
C LEU A 52 -2.42 -10.42 -6.21
N ALA A 53 -2.69 -10.72 -7.47
CA ALA A 53 -2.94 -12.09 -7.93
C ALA A 53 -1.75 -13.02 -7.62
N ASP A 54 -0.53 -12.58 -7.92
CA ASP A 54 0.70 -13.33 -7.66
C ASP A 54 0.88 -13.59 -6.13
N LEU A 55 0.52 -12.63 -5.28
CA LEU A 55 0.56 -12.79 -3.81
C LEU A 55 -0.51 -13.76 -3.29
N LEU A 56 -1.72 -13.69 -3.83
CA LEU A 56 -2.80 -14.61 -3.46
C LEU A 56 -2.46 -16.04 -3.89
N GLU A 57 -1.84 -16.22 -5.04
CA GLU A 57 -1.33 -17.53 -5.48
C GLU A 57 -0.27 -18.07 -4.52
N ALA A 58 0.72 -17.26 -4.17
CA ALA A 58 1.75 -17.64 -3.20
C ALA A 58 1.18 -17.99 -1.81
N ALA A 59 0.05 -17.37 -1.43
CA ALA A 59 -0.66 -17.65 -0.19
C ALA A 59 -1.59 -18.87 -0.26
N GLY A 60 -1.75 -19.51 -1.43
CA GLY A 60 -2.69 -20.63 -1.62
C GLY A 60 -4.17 -20.21 -1.72
N GLU A 61 -4.41 -18.93 -2.00
CA GLU A 61 -5.73 -18.30 -2.11
C GLU A 61 -6.15 -18.02 -3.57
N ALA A 62 -5.35 -18.50 -4.54
CA ALA A 62 -5.66 -18.39 -5.96
C ALA A 62 -7.07 -18.92 -6.28
N GLY A 63 -7.85 -18.11 -6.99
CA GLY A 63 -9.20 -18.46 -7.42
C GLY A 63 -10.26 -18.50 -6.31
N ARG A 64 -9.89 -18.28 -5.04
CA ARG A 64 -10.84 -18.21 -3.91
C ARG A 64 -11.36 -16.80 -3.67
N ILE A 65 -10.58 -15.80 -4.08
CA ILE A 65 -10.85 -14.38 -3.79
C ILE A 65 -10.63 -13.57 -5.06
N ASP A 66 -11.53 -12.64 -5.34
CA ASP A 66 -11.37 -11.70 -6.44
C ASP A 66 -10.43 -10.56 -6.01
N VAL A 67 -9.44 -10.25 -6.85
CA VAL A 67 -8.54 -9.10 -6.66
C VAL A 67 -9.28 -7.77 -6.64
N ASN A 68 -10.48 -7.71 -7.23
CA ASN A 68 -11.33 -6.53 -7.23
C ASN A 68 -12.06 -6.30 -5.90
N ASP A 69 -12.02 -7.26 -4.97
CA ASP A 69 -12.54 -7.09 -3.60
C ASP A 69 -11.63 -6.19 -2.74
N PHE A 70 -10.45 -5.81 -3.25
CA PHE A 70 -9.45 -5.07 -2.49
C PHE A 70 -9.42 -3.60 -2.87
N THR A 71 -9.34 -2.75 -1.85
CA THR A 71 -8.95 -1.34 -2.01
C THR A 71 -7.44 -1.22 -1.85
N ARG A 72 -6.79 -0.45 -2.72
CA ARG A 72 -5.35 -0.18 -2.63
C ARG A 72 -5.08 1.14 -1.93
N TYR A 73 -4.09 1.12 -1.05
CA TYR A 73 -3.53 2.28 -0.40
C TYR A 73 -2.04 2.39 -0.69
N GLY A 74 -1.56 3.63 -0.73
CA GLY A 74 -0.17 3.98 -1.03
C GLY A 74 0.16 5.36 -0.50
N SER A 75 1.46 5.72 -0.55
CA SER A 75 1.92 6.98 0.01
C SER A 75 1.26 8.22 -0.61
N ALA A 76 0.90 9.20 0.23
CA ALA A 76 0.49 10.53 -0.18
C ALA A 76 1.69 11.42 -0.60
N ARG A 77 2.91 10.93 -0.35
CA ARG A 77 4.20 11.59 -0.58
C ARG A 77 4.37 12.93 0.15
N GLN A 78 3.69 13.09 1.29
CA GLN A 78 3.75 14.29 2.12
C GLN A 78 4.95 14.28 3.09
N LEU A 79 5.47 13.09 3.46
CA LEU A 79 6.59 12.98 4.39
C LEU A 79 7.96 12.83 3.71
N TYR A 80 8.02 13.03 2.40
CA TYR A 80 9.25 12.96 1.61
C TYR A 80 10.08 14.23 1.84
N ASN A 81 10.84 14.25 2.93
CA ASN A 81 11.75 15.34 3.26
C ASN A 81 13.08 15.17 2.50
N PHE A 82 13.09 15.43 1.19
CA PHE A 82 14.34 15.52 0.44
C PHE A 82 15.04 16.85 0.76
N LYS A 83 16.07 16.83 1.60
CA LYS A 83 17.00 17.95 1.73
C LYS A 83 17.97 17.94 0.53
N VAL A 84 17.72 18.78 -0.46
CA VAL A 84 18.59 19.01 -1.62
C VAL A 84 19.74 19.96 -1.25
N ASP A 85 20.42 19.70 -0.13
CA ASP A 85 21.51 20.59 0.35
C ASP A 85 22.92 20.05 0.01
N ASN A 86 23.04 18.90 -0.67
CA ASN A 86 24.32 18.24 -0.95
C ASN A 86 24.66 18.13 -2.45
N ILE A 87 24.18 19.04 -3.30
CA ILE A 87 24.55 19.07 -4.73
C ILE A 87 25.82 19.93 -4.98
N GLY A 88 26.35 20.64 -3.97
CA GLY A 88 27.48 21.57 -4.13
C GLY A 88 28.84 21.11 -3.58
N ALA A 89 28.98 19.88 -3.10
CA ALA A 89 30.22 19.40 -2.46
C ALA A 89 30.88 18.28 -3.26
N TYR A 90 31.36 18.58 -4.47
CA TYR A 90 32.38 17.80 -5.18
C TYR A 90 33.20 18.69 -6.10
#